data_AF-A0A957H478-F1
#
_entry.id   AF-A0A957H478-F1
#
_cell.length_a   1.000
_cell.length_b   1.000
_cell.length_c   1.000
_cell.angle_alpha   90.00
_cell.angle_beta   90.00
_cell.angle_gamma   90.00
#
_symmetry.space_group_name_H-M   'P 1'
#
loop_
_entity.id
_entity.type
_entity.pdbx_description
1 polymer ?
#
loop_
_entity_poly.entity_id
_entity_poly.type
_entity_poly.pdbx_seq_one_letter_code
_entity_poly.pdbx_strand_id
1 'polypeptide(L)'
;MSTKLGLHVTHGSRNGYGAVVAAAPAVVLAVGEGGALTEAKEKSGGRTITIFREQNVYHDAPPGIDQMTADEARAAADNFWPALKAKYAQNPADFYQVTNETGGDNRQSLRNIFAFEERLMELAEKDGFRLAVASPAGGSPGSFDLWVELFVPHIRRAGQGGHIYSRHAYGGVPEDAPGDGFLTLPDGSAASGNAARPFREAEFLRKQGIRTPMVITEAGPKGGFEFPGAEAYVADMARYDQLCMAHENIWGFCCWTYGNFMNEKANIQDASTRLADYLRGQDGATARTLPTPGAVPAQASTNGTPKSAPTVKLKAKPKSGKTAVGIHASADGGLGVGWVEPVLSEIHALQPEVIKFQSSHGPELIGPIVADNRATVKTYIIRAFLVWDERPLTPDEFIEFTFSDVERVIKTLTAHGVADSQIIVELHNEPNLRAEGLGFSWANGQECVSFFVEVMQAYKQKLKRPAVQYGLGALSPGKAINDKDDPARPKRANSRRFLEEMMSHAAWNGF
;
A
#
# COMPACT_ATOMS: atom_id res chain seq x y z
N MET A 1 -21.38 2.24 30.07
CA MET A 1 -21.15 1.55 28.78
C MET A 1 -19.64 1.43 28.59
N SER A 2 -19.13 0.37 27.97
CA SER A 2 -17.68 0.24 27.72
C SER A 2 -17.25 1.21 26.64
N THR A 3 -16.11 1.90 26.84
CA THR A 3 -15.45 2.67 25.78
C THR A 3 -15.22 1.82 24.53
N LYS A 4 -15.24 2.48 23.38
CA LYS A 4 -14.99 1.97 22.02
C LYS A 4 -13.70 2.54 21.45
N LEU A 5 -13.02 3.44 22.16
CA LEU A 5 -11.79 4.07 21.71
C LEU A 5 -10.68 3.04 21.54
N GLY A 6 -10.02 3.11 20.38
CA GLY A 6 -8.95 2.24 19.95
C GLY A 6 -7.84 3.02 19.27
N LEU A 7 -6.82 2.33 18.77
CA LEU A 7 -5.62 2.95 18.19
C LEU A 7 -5.30 2.36 16.82
N HIS A 8 -4.99 3.23 15.86
CA HIS A 8 -4.33 2.85 14.62
C HIS A 8 -2.82 3.07 14.77
N VAL A 9 -2.01 2.09 14.40
CA VAL A 9 -0.55 2.11 14.56
C VAL A 9 0.13 1.75 13.24
N THR A 10 1.01 2.62 12.76
CA THR A 10 1.91 2.36 11.64
C THR A 10 3.38 2.38 12.11
N HIS A 11 4.32 2.24 11.17
CA HIS A 11 5.75 2.32 11.42
C HIS A 11 6.17 3.68 12.01
N GLY A 12 7.23 3.72 12.82
CA GLY A 12 7.78 4.94 13.39
C GLY A 12 7.52 5.13 14.89
N SER A 13 7.79 6.35 15.38
CA SER A 13 7.75 6.68 16.81
C SER A 13 6.33 6.61 17.38
N ARG A 14 6.20 5.97 18.54
CA ARG A 14 4.95 5.77 19.30
C ARG A 14 5.16 6.01 20.79
N ASN A 15 5.83 7.11 21.14
CA ASN A 15 6.11 7.45 22.53
C ASN A 15 4.81 7.56 23.33
N GLY A 16 4.79 6.97 24.54
CA GLY A 16 3.60 6.96 25.41
C GLY A 16 2.58 5.86 25.10
N TYR A 17 2.70 5.14 23.97
CA TYR A 17 1.80 4.05 23.56
C TYR A 17 1.52 3.03 24.67
N GLY A 18 2.58 2.59 25.36
CA GLY A 18 2.50 1.60 26.43
C GLY A 18 1.56 1.98 27.58
N ALA A 19 1.46 3.27 27.91
CA ALA A 19 0.54 3.76 28.95
C ALA A 19 -0.91 3.75 28.46
N VAL A 20 -1.13 4.05 27.18
CA VAL A 20 -2.47 4.01 26.57
C VAL A 20 -2.98 2.59 26.51
N VAL A 21 -2.17 1.63 26.05
CA VAL A 21 -2.63 0.24 25.97
C VAL A 21 -2.80 -0.44 27.33
N ALA A 22 -2.07 -0.02 28.35
CA ALA A 22 -2.31 -0.45 29.73
C ALA A 22 -3.68 0.04 30.27
N ALA A 23 -4.18 1.16 29.73
CA ALA A 23 -5.54 1.64 29.99
C ALA A 23 -6.62 0.89 29.19
N ALA A 24 -6.25 -0.16 28.45
CA ALA A 24 -7.11 -1.06 27.69
C ALA A 24 -8.05 -0.36 26.69
N PRO A 25 -7.52 0.19 25.59
CA PRO A 25 -8.35 0.58 24.45
C PRO A 25 -9.17 -0.62 23.94
N ALA A 26 -10.31 -0.35 23.32
CA ALA A 26 -11.20 -1.39 22.79
C ALA A 26 -10.56 -2.20 21.65
N VAL A 27 -9.80 -1.52 20.78
CA VAL A 27 -9.18 -2.12 19.61
C VAL A 27 -7.81 -1.49 19.34
N VAL A 28 -6.86 -2.28 18.84
CA VAL A 28 -5.63 -1.80 18.24
C VAL A 28 -5.49 -2.44 16.87
N LEU A 29 -5.29 -1.61 15.85
CA LEU A 29 -4.89 -2.04 14.51
C LEU A 29 -3.43 -1.67 14.28
N ALA A 30 -2.63 -2.62 13.78
CA ALA A 30 -1.25 -2.38 13.40
C ALA A 30 -1.02 -2.74 11.93
N VAL A 31 -0.27 -1.88 11.23
CA VAL A 31 0.02 -2.01 9.79
C VAL A 31 1.48 -2.41 9.58
N GLY A 32 1.72 -3.43 8.75
CA GLY A 32 3.05 -3.88 8.34
C GLY A 32 3.81 -4.70 9.39
N GLU A 33 3.73 -4.31 10.67
CA GLU A 33 4.40 -4.99 11.79
C GLU A 33 3.47 -5.19 12.99
N GLY A 34 3.43 -6.41 13.54
CA GLY A 34 2.52 -6.81 14.61
C GLY A 34 3.00 -6.53 16.04
N GLY A 35 4.22 -6.01 16.23
CA GLY A 35 4.81 -5.85 17.58
C GLY A 35 3.95 -5.01 18.54
N ALA A 36 3.22 -4.01 18.02
CA ALA A 36 2.28 -3.22 18.82
C ALA A 36 1.08 -4.06 19.34
N LEU A 37 0.64 -5.07 18.58
CA LEU A 37 -0.49 -5.92 18.94
C LEU A 37 -0.19 -6.80 20.15
N THR A 38 1.02 -7.36 20.21
CA THR A 38 1.48 -8.15 21.36
C THR A 38 1.48 -7.30 22.63
N GLU A 39 2.09 -6.11 22.59
CA GLU A 39 2.11 -5.19 23.72
C GLU A 39 0.69 -4.79 24.17
N ALA A 40 -0.20 -4.51 23.21
CA ALA A 40 -1.58 -4.18 23.50
C ALA A 40 -2.33 -5.33 24.20
N LYS A 41 -2.15 -6.56 23.72
CA LYS A 41 -2.81 -7.74 24.29
C LYS A 41 -2.32 -8.02 25.71
N GLU A 42 -1.01 -7.96 25.93
CA GLU A 42 -0.40 -8.20 27.25
C GLU A 42 -0.83 -7.14 28.27
N LYS A 43 -0.63 -5.85 27.95
CA LYS A 43 -0.86 -4.75 28.91
C LYS A 43 -2.33 -4.49 29.20
N SER A 44 -3.22 -4.77 28.25
CA SER A 44 -4.67 -4.64 28.48
C SER A 44 -5.27 -5.79 29.30
N GLY A 45 -4.50 -6.85 29.58
CA GLY A 45 -5.00 -8.07 30.20
C GLY A 45 -5.93 -8.86 29.27
N GLY A 46 -5.66 -8.83 27.96
CA GLY A 46 -6.46 -9.52 26.94
C GLY A 46 -7.75 -8.81 26.53
N ARG A 47 -8.04 -7.62 27.09
CA ARG A 47 -9.30 -6.89 26.85
C ARG A 47 -9.37 -6.24 25.47
N THR A 48 -8.22 -5.84 24.92
CA THR A 48 -8.11 -5.17 23.62
C THR A 48 -8.24 -6.15 22.46
N ILE A 49 -9.12 -5.86 21.50
CA ILE A 49 -9.16 -6.55 20.21
C ILE A 49 -7.96 -6.12 19.37
N THR A 50 -7.31 -7.06 18.70
CA THR A 50 -6.13 -6.83 17.87
C THR A 50 -6.46 -7.12 16.41
N ILE A 51 -6.10 -6.20 15.52
CA ILE A 51 -6.27 -6.32 14.07
C ILE A 51 -4.90 -6.13 13.42
N PHE A 52 -4.46 -7.08 12.61
CA PHE A 52 -3.26 -6.92 11.81
C PHE A 52 -3.61 -6.61 10.36
N ARG A 53 -2.94 -5.63 9.76
CA ARG A 53 -3.04 -5.30 8.33
C ARG A 53 -1.68 -5.49 7.66
N GLU A 54 -1.62 -6.38 6.70
CA GLU A 54 -0.43 -6.57 5.85
C GLU A 54 -0.45 -5.56 4.69
N GLN A 55 0.71 -5.01 4.33
CA GLN A 55 0.85 -3.99 3.28
C GLN A 55 1.92 -4.34 2.22
N ASN A 56 2.75 -5.35 2.48
CA ASN A 56 3.87 -5.73 1.61
C ASN A 56 3.50 -6.84 0.61
N VAL A 57 2.44 -7.62 0.85
CA VAL A 57 1.95 -8.61 -0.13
C VAL A 57 1.28 -7.89 -1.30
N TYR A 58 0.46 -6.91 -0.97
CA TYR A 58 -0.03 -5.85 -1.82
C TYR A 58 -0.38 -4.68 -0.88
N HIS A 59 -0.36 -3.44 -1.40
CA HIS A 59 -0.54 -2.24 -0.59
C HIS A 59 -1.96 -2.17 0.01
N ASP A 60 -2.95 -1.73 -0.79
CA ASP A 60 -4.34 -1.57 -0.35
C ASP A 60 -5.26 -2.69 -0.85
N ALA A 61 -5.00 -3.18 -2.07
CA ALA A 61 -5.79 -4.18 -2.75
C ALA A 61 -4.92 -4.99 -3.72
N PRO A 62 -5.39 -6.17 -4.16
CA PRO A 62 -4.78 -6.89 -5.25
C PRO A 62 -4.62 -6.00 -6.51
N PRO A 63 -3.43 -5.99 -7.14
CA PRO A 63 -3.21 -5.23 -8.36
C PRO A 63 -4.22 -5.60 -9.46
N GLY A 64 -4.92 -4.59 -9.99
CA GLY A 64 -5.87 -4.76 -11.10
C GLY A 64 -7.26 -5.28 -10.71
N ILE A 65 -7.60 -5.34 -9.42
CA ILE A 65 -8.89 -5.87 -8.93
C ILE A 65 -10.12 -5.21 -9.60
N ASP A 66 -10.02 -3.92 -9.92
CA ASP A 66 -11.06 -3.16 -10.61
C ASP A 66 -11.37 -3.66 -12.03
N GLN A 67 -10.44 -4.37 -12.66
CA GLN A 67 -10.58 -4.87 -14.03
C GLN A 67 -10.81 -6.37 -14.10
N MET A 68 -10.71 -7.08 -12.98
CA MET A 68 -10.97 -8.52 -12.92
C MET A 68 -12.45 -8.80 -13.17
N THR A 69 -12.74 -10.02 -13.59
CA THR A 69 -14.04 -10.65 -13.37
C THR A 69 -14.11 -11.18 -11.94
N ALA A 70 -15.30 -11.54 -11.47
CA ALA A 70 -15.46 -12.16 -10.15
C ALA A 70 -14.64 -13.47 -10.03
N ASP A 71 -14.58 -14.28 -11.10
CA ASP A 71 -13.81 -15.52 -11.11
C ASP A 71 -12.29 -15.26 -11.05
N GLU A 72 -11.80 -14.27 -11.78
CA GLU A 72 -10.39 -13.85 -11.71
C GLU A 72 -10.04 -13.29 -10.33
N ALA A 73 -10.96 -12.53 -9.71
CA ALA A 73 -10.80 -12.02 -8.35
C ALA A 73 -10.72 -13.17 -7.33
N ARG A 74 -11.56 -14.21 -7.45
CA ARG A 74 -11.45 -15.41 -6.62
C ARG A 74 -10.13 -16.16 -6.84
N ALA A 75 -9.69 -16.31 -8.10
CA ALA A 75 -8.39 -16.92 -8.40
C ALA A 75 -7.21 -16.10 -7.86
N ALA A 76 -7.32 -14.76 -7.84
CA ALA A 76 -6.33 -13.90 -7.20
C ALA A 76 -6.25 -14.15 -5.69
N ALA A 77 -7.39 -14.35 -5.00
CA ALA A 77 -7.40 -14.71 -3.59
C ALA A 77 -6.64 -16.02 -3.32
N ASP A 78 -6.83 -17.05 -4.16
CA ASP A 78 -6.07 -18.31 -4.06
C ASP A 78 -4.56 -18.08 -4.22
N ASN A 79 -4.15 -17.18 -5.11
CA ASN A 79 -2.75 -16.86 -5.35
C ASN A 79 -2.10 -16.07 -4.21
N PHE A 80 -2.82 -15.11 -3.61
CA PHE A 80 -2.27 -14.26 -2.54
C PHE A 80 -2.35 -14.90 -1.16
N TRP A 81 -3.29 -15.81 -0.92
CA TRP A 81 -3.52 -16.40 0.40
C TRP A 81 -2.28 -17.03 1.05
N PRO A 82 -1.43 -17.81 0.35
CA PRO A 82 -0.23 -18.39 0.98
C PRO A 82 0.71 -17.34 1.57
N ALA A 83 0.89 -16.20 0.88
CA ALA A 83 1.75 -15.12 1.34
C ALA A 83 1.12 -14.37 2.53
N LEU A 84 -0.18 -14.06 2.45
CA LEU A 84 -0.93 -13.45 3.55
C LEU A 84 -0.89 -14.32 4.81
N LYS A 85 -1.19 -15.61 4.68
CA LYS A 85 -1.14 -16.59 5.77
C LYS A 85 0.23 -16.64 6.45
N ALA A 86 1.31 -16.62 5.67
CA ALA A 86 2.67 -16.62 6.21
C ALA A 86 2.93 -15.37 7.08
N LYS A 87 2.46 -14.20 6.64
CA LYS A 87 2.54 -12.95 7.41
C LYS A 87 1.66 -12.96 8.66
N TYR A 88 0.47 -13.54 8.57
CA TYR A 88 -0.46 -13.65 9.69
C TYR A 88 0.07 -14.55 10.80
N ALA A 89 0.77 -15.62 10.44
CA ALA A 89 1.45 -16.50 11.40
C ALA A 89 2.59 -15.78 12.15
N GLN A 90 3.26 -14.82 11.52
CA GLN A 90 4.32 -14.01 12.13
C GLN A 90 3.76 -12.89 13.02
N ASN A 91 2.51 -12.47 12.79
CA ASN A 91 1.86 -11.36 13.47
C ASN A 91 0.51 -11.81 14.05
N PRO A 92 0.49 -12.57 15.17
CA PRO A 92 -0.74 -13.05 15.76
C PRO A 92 -1.70 -11.91 16.14
N ALA A 93 -2.95 -12.01 15.70
CA ALA A 93 -4.01 -11.05 15.97
C ALA A 93 -5.38 -11.76 16.08
N ASP A 94 -6.39 -11.09 16.65
CA ASP A 94 -7.75 -11.64 16.69
C ASP A 94 -8.42 -11.61 15.31
N PHE A 95 -8.08 -10.60 14.50
CA PHE A 95 -8.56 -10.43 13.13
C PHE A 95 -7.45 -9.93 12.19
N TYR A 96 -7.65 -10.18 10.90
CA TYR A 96 -6.72 -9.79 9.84
C TYR A 96 -7.44 -8.98 8.77
N GLN A 97 -7.01 -7.73 8.55
CA GLN A 97 -7.58 -6.86 7.54
C GLN A 97 -6.91 -7.15 6.19
N VAL A 98 -7.71 -7.52 5.20
CA VAL A 98 -7.23 -8.01 3.89
C VAL A 98 -7.17 -6.94 2.81
N THR A 99 -7.89 -5.85 2.99
CA THR A 99 -8.02 -4.75 2.02
C THR A 99 -8.04 -3.43 2.79
N ASN A 100 -7.63 -2.35 2.13
CA ASN A 100 -7.63 -1.02 2.71
C ASN A 100 -8.22 -0.01 1.75
N GLU A 101 -9.13 0.82 2.25
CA GLU A 101 -9.83 1.87 1.49
C GLU A 101 -10.38 1.42 0.14
N THR A 102 -10.66 0.14 -0.01
CA THR A 102 -11.09 -0.41 -1.29
C THR A 102 -12.54 -0.06 -1.55
N GLY A 103 -12.81 0.46 -2.74
CA GLY A 103 -14.15 0.73 -3.20
C GLY A 103 -14.42 2.21 -3.43
N GLY A 104 -14.96 2.49 -4.60
CA GLY A 104 -15.67 3.73 -4.93
C GLY A 104 -17.12 3.40 -5.27
N ASP A 105 -17.73 4.20 -6.13
CA ASP A 105 -19.13 4.01 -6.54
C ASP A 105 -19.31 3.06 -7.73
N ASN A 106 -18.23 2.43 -8.21
CA ASN A 106 -18.31 1.48 -9.31
C ASN A 106 -18.81 0.10 -8.85
N ARG A 107 -20.02 -0.25 -9.28
CA ARG A 107 -20.69 -1.52 -8.99
C ARG A 107 -19.89 -2.76 -9.39
N GLN A 108 -19.21 -2.73 -10.54
CA GLN A 108 -18.44 -3.88 -11.01
C GLN A 108 -17.18 -4.07 -10.14
N SER A 109 -16.44 -3.01 -9.87
CA SER A 109 -15.30 -3.03 -8.94
C SER A 109 -15.70 -3.57 -7.56
N LEU A 110 -16.82 -3.10 -7.01
CA LEU A 110 -17.34 -3.58 -5.72
C LEU A 110 -17.70 -5.07 -5.75
N ARG A 111 -18.25 -5.58 -6.85
CA ARG A 111 -18.51 -7.02 -7.00
C ARG A 111 -17.21 -7.84 -7.05
N ASN A 112 -16.19 -7.32 -7.72
CA ASN A 112 -14.90 -7.99 -7.83
C ASN A 112 -14.19 -8.07 -6.48
N ILE A 113 -14.13 -6.96 -5.73
CA ILE A 113 -13.49 -6.95 -4.41
C ILE A 113 -14.21 -7.87 -3.43
N PHE A 114 -15.55 -7.95 -3.46
CA PHE A 114 -16.27 -8.91 -2.62
C PHE A 114 -16.09 -10.35 -3.05
N ALA A 115 -16.01 -10.65 -4.36
CA ALA A 115 -15.66 -11.99 -4.81
C ALA A 115 -14.26 -12.42 -4.30
N PHE A 116 -13.28 -11.51 -4.32
CA PHE A 116 -11.96 -11.71 -3.73
C PHE A 116 -12.03 -11.95 -2.21
N GLU A 117 -12.68 -11.05 -1.47
CA GLU A 117 -12.78 -11.16 0.00
C GLU A 117 -13.59 -12.37 0.46
N GLU A 118 -14.67 -12.73 -0.23
CA GLU A 118 -15.44 -13.95 0.06
C GLU A 118 -14.58 -15.19 -0.10
N ARG A 119 -13.75 -15.24 -1.14
CA ARG A 119 -12.81 -16.34 -1.31
C ARG A 119 -11.74 -16.36 -0.21
N LEU A 120 -11.23 -15.20 0.22
CA LEU A 120 -10.33 -15.12 1.37
C LEU A 120 -11.00 -15.57 2.67
N MET A 121 -12.27 -15.25 2.90
CA MET A 121 -13.03 -15.72 4.06
C MET A 121 -13.11 -17.25 4.07
N GLU A 122 -13.45 -17.90 2.95
CA GLU A 122 -13.46 -19.36 2.83
C GLU A 122 -12.09 -20.00 3.17
N LEU A 123 -11.00 -19.40 2.69
CA LEU A 123 -9.64 -19.88 2.93
C LEU A 123 -9.22 -19.65 4.39
N ALA A 124 -9.57 -18.49 4.96
CA ALA A 124 -9.32 -18.13 6.36
C ALA A 124 -10.06 -19.05 7.31
N GLU A 125 -11.35 -19.32 7.07
CA GLU A 125 -12.18 -20.24 7.84
C GLU A 125 -11.56 -21.64 7.89
N LYS A 126 -11.08 -22.15 6.73
CA LYS A 126 -10.41 -23.44 6.64
C LYS A 126 -9.11 -23.50 7.46
N ASP A 127 -8.39 -22.39 7.51
CA ASP A 127 -7.09 -22.30 8.17
C ASP A 127 -7.16 -21.76 9.62
N GLY A 128 -8.36 -21.47 10.13
CA GLY A 128 -8.58 -21.00 11.50
C GLY A 128 -8.33 -19.50 11.73
N PHE A 129 -8.30 -18.70 10.67
CA PHE A 129 -8.17 -17.24 10.73
C PHE A 129 -9.52 -16.53 10.69
N ARG A 130 -9.57 -15.30 11.21
CA ARG A 130 -10.74 -14.42 11.10
C ARG A 130 -10.33 -13.11 10.42
N LEU A 131 -11.17 -12.63 9.52
CA LEU A 131 -10.88 -11.44 8.74
C LEU A 131 -11.68 -10.22 9.20
N ALA A 132 -11.11 -9.04 8.96
CA ALA A 132 -11.83 -7.78 8.91
C ALA A 132 -11.96 -7.39 7.42
N VAL A 133 -13.19 -7.29 6.92
CA VAL A 133 -13.48 -7.21 5.47
C VAL A 133 -14.20 -5.92 5.06
N ALA A 134 -14.22 -5.67 3.76
CA ALA A 134 -14.79 -4.55 3.02
C ALA A 134 -14.01 -3.24 3.12
N SER A 135 -13.64 -2.82 4.33
CA SER A 135 -12.75 -1.69 4.66
C SER A 135 -12.68 -0.49 3.68
N PRO A 136 -13.76 0.13 3.19
CA PRO A 136 -13.60 1.24 2.27
C PRO A 136 -13.29 2.53 3.01
N ALA A 137 -12.86 3.52 2.22
CA ALA A 137 -12.72 4.90 2.64
C ALA A 137 -14.03 5.43 3.27
N GLY A 138 -13.93 6.41 4.19
CA GLY A 138 -15.05 6.77 5.06
C GLY A 138 -16.32 7.28 4.37
N GLY A 139 -16.21 7.74 3.13
CA GLY A 139 -17.35 8.18 2.31
C GLY A 139 -17.92 7.10 1.38
N SER A 140 -17.20 5.98 1.20
CA SER A 140 -17.44 5.03 0.12
C SER A 140 -18.32 3.84 0.55
N PRO A 141 -19.24 3.38 -0.33
CA PRO A 141 -19.70 4.10 -1.52
C PRO A 141 -20.52 5.32 -1.09
N GLY A 142 -20.48 6.38 -1.88
CA GLY A 142 -21.27 7.60 -1.64
C GLY A 142 -22.76 7.30 -1.62
N SER A 143 -23.20 6.34 -2.45
CA SER A 143 -24.58 5.85 -2.47
C SER A 143 -24.88 4.87 -1.32
N PHE A 144 -25.81 5.23 -0.44
CA PHE A 144 -26.30 4.32 0.60
C PHE A 144 -27.08 3.14 0.01
N ASP A 145 -27.82 3.33 -1.08
CA ASP A 145 -28.54 2.24 -1.75
C ASP A 145 -27.57 1.21 -2.34
N LEU A 146 -26.46 1.67 -2.92
CA LEU A 146 -25.39 0.79 -3.40
C LEU A 146 -24.74 0.01 -2.25
N TRP A 147 -24.56 0.67 -1.09
CA TRP A 147 -24.09 0.00 0.11
C TRP A 147 -25.07 -1.08 0.59
N VAL A 148 -26.38 -0.76 0.64
CA VAL A 148 -27.42 -1.74 1.00
C VAL A 148 -27.41 -2.92 0.04
N GLU A 149 -27.28 -2.67 -1.25
CA GLU A 149 -27.29 -3.72 -2.26
C GLU A 149 -26.09 -4.66 -2.13
N LEU A 150 -24.87 -4.12 -2.04
CA LEU A 150 -23.66 -4.92 -2.19
C LEU A 150 -22.95 -5.24 -0.87
N PHE A 151 -22.87 -4.28 0.06
CA PHE A 151 -22.14 -4.49 1.32
C PHE A 151 -22.96 -5.28 2.32
N VAL A 152 -24.27 -5.06 2.44
CA VAL A 152 -25.09 -5.73 3.46
C VAL A 152 -25.08 -7.26 3.30
N PRO A 153 -25.22 -7.85 2.09
CA PRO A 153 -25.06 -9.28 1.90
C PRO A 153 -23.67 -9.79 2.30
N HIS A 154 -22.62 -9.07 1.91
CA HIS A 154 -21.23 -9.40 2.23
C HIS A 154 -20.95 -9.36 3.74
N ILE A 155 -21.39 -8.31 4.44
CA ILE A 155 -21.30 -8.16 5.90
C ILE A 155 -22.05 -9.29 6.60
N ARG A 156 -23.22 -9.69 6.10
CA ARG A 156 -23.97 -10.83 6.65
C ARG A 156 -23.17 -12.13 6.49
N ARG A 157 -22.58 -12.37 5.31
CA ARG A 157 -21.72 -13.53 5.04
C ARG A 157 -20.49 -13.54 5.95
N ALA A 158 -19.87 -12.39 6.18
CA ALA A 158 -18.75 -12.24 7.08
C ALA A 158 -19.11 -12.66 8.52
N GLY A 159 -20.24 -12.19 9.04
CA GLY A 159 -20.69 -12.55 10.39
C GLY A 159 -20.97 -14.04 10.56
N GLN A 160 -21.46 -14.73 9.53
CA GLN A 160 -21.69 -16.19 9.56
C GLN A 160 -20.38 -16.98 9.73
N GLY A 161 -19.29 -16.49 9.11
CA GLY A 161 -17.94 -17.06 9.21
C GLY A 161 -17.17 -16.69 10.48
N GLY A 162 -17.76 -15.86 11.35
CA GLY A 162 -17.07 -15.31 12.52
C GLY A 162 -16.09 -14.18 12.20
N HIS A 163 -16.23 -13.54 11.05
CA HIS A 163 -15.48 -12.36 10.62
C HIS A 163 -16.16 -11.07 11.09
N ILE A 164 -15.48 -9.95 10.91
CA ILE A 164 -16.00 -8.61 11.24
C ILE A 164 -16.01 -7.70 10.02
N TYR A 165 -16.83 -6.66 10.11
CA TYR A 165 -16.90 -5.60 9.13
C TYR A 165 -15.97 -4.44 9.55
N SER A 166 -15.11 -3.99 8.65
CA SER A 166 -14.29 -2.78 8.83
C SER A 166 -14.77 -1.61 7.95
N ARG A 167 -14.61 -0.39 8.46
CA ARG A 167 -14.92 0.89 7.77
C ARG A 167 -14.02 2.00 8.32
N HIS A 168 -13.77 3.03 7.53
CA HIS A 168 -13.16 4.26 8.02
C HIS A 168 -14.21 5.35 8.29
N ALA A 169 -13.83 6.38 9.03
CA ALA A 169 -14.64 7.57 9.23
C ALA A 169 -13.74 8.77 9.48
N TYR A 170 -13.86 9.83 8.69
CA TYR A 170 -13.00 11.01 8.83
C TYR A 170 -13.81 12.30 8.89
N GLY A 171 -13.35 13.22 9.73
CA GLY A 171 -13.75 14.62 9.67
C GLY A 171 -13.06 15.33 8.50
N GLY A 172 -13.68 16.39 7.96
CA GLY A 172 -13.11 17.15 6.84
C GLY A 172 -13.11 16.40 5.51
N VAL A 173 -14.00 15.43 5.34
CA VAL A 173 -14.23 14.73 4.08
C VAL A 173 -15.72 14.78 3.73
N PRO A 174 -16.13 15.55 2.69
CA PRO A 174 -15.31 16.45 1.87
C PRO A 174 -14.71 17.62 2.68
N GLU A 175 -13.69 18.29 2.13
CA GLU A 175 -12.90 19.35 2.83
C GLU A 175 -13.75 20.52 3.34
N ASP A 176 -14.90 20.77 2.71
CA ASP A 176 -15.87 21.80 3.07
C ASP A 176 -16.88 21.35 4.15
N ALA A 177 -16.71 20.14 4.70
CA ALA A 177 -17.54 19.66 5.79
C ALA A 177 -17.41 20.57 7.03
N PRO A 178 -18.53 20.88 7.72
CA PRO A 178 -18.50 21.75 8.88
C PRO A 178 -17.72 21.12 10.05
N GLY A 179 -17.41 21.93 11.06
CA GLY A 179 -16.70 21.48 12.25
C GLY A 179 -15.19 21.47 12.13
N ASP A 180 -14.62 22.36 11.32
CA ASP A 180 -13.17 22.54 11.16
C ASP A 180 -12.41 21.22 10.87
N GLY A 181 -13.06 20.28 10.21
CA GLY A 181 -12.53 18.96 9.91
C GLY A 181 -12.46 17.98 11.08
N PHE A 182 -13.07 18.25 12.23
CA PHE A 182 -13.22 17.28 13.32
C PHE A 182 -14.27 16.19 13.00
N LEU A 183 -14.26 15.07 13.74
CA LEU A 183 -15.29 14.03 13.62
C LEU A 183 -16.62 14.49 14.23
N THR A 184 -16.56 15.34 15.25
CA THR A 184 -17.72 15.80 15.99
C THR A 184 -17.77 17.32 16.14
N LEU A 185 -18.99 17.85 16.24
CA LEU A 185 -19.23 19.23 16.65
C LEU A 185 -19.14 19.36 18.18
N PRO A 186 -18.99 20.58 18.73
CA PRO A 186 -18.96 20.82 20.17
C PRO A 186 -20.22 20.32 20.92
N ASP A 187 -21.35 20.20 20.24
CA ASP A 187 -22.59 19.66 20.81
C ASP A 187 -22.62 18.12 20.89
N GLY A 188 -21.57 17.44 20.43
CA GLY A 188 -21.43 15.98 20.44
C GLY A 188 -22.04 15.28 19.23
N SER A 189 -22.67 15.99 18.30
CA SER A 189 -23.14 15.40 17.04
C SER A 189 -21.97 15.14 16.08
N ALA A 190 -22.16 14.21 15.14
CA ALA A 190 -21.17 13.96 14.09
C ALA A 190 -21.10 15.17 13.14
N ALA A 191 -19.88 15.60 12.81
CA ALA A 191 -19.65 16.83 12.05
C ALA A 191 -20.00 16.72 10.56
N SER A 192 -20.02 15.51 10.00
CA SER A 192 -20.28 15.31 8.58
C SER A 192 -21.03 14.00 8.30
N GLY A 193 -21.52 13.87 7.06
CA GLY A 193 -22.09 12.61 6.58
C GLY A 193 -21.10 11.45 6.58
N ASN A 194 -19.80 11.72 6.41
CA ASN A 194 -18.72 10.74 6.49
C ASN A 194 -18.51 10.28 7.94
N ALA A 195 -18.32 11.22 8.87
CA ALA A 195 -18.18 10.91 10.30
C ALA A 195 -19.42 10.19 10.87
N ALA A 196 -20.62 10.52 10.37
CA ALA A 196 -21.88 9.89 10.75
C ALA A 196 -22.18 8.55 10.06
N ARG A 197 -21.41 8.18 9.02
CA ARG A 197 -21.70 7.02 8.16
C ARG A 197 -21.73 5.71 8.95
N PRO A 198 -20.77 5.39 9.83
CA PRO A 198 -20.79 4.13 10.59
C PRO A 198 -22.05 3.96 11.45
N PHE A 199 -22.57 5.04 12.02
CA PHE A 199 -23.76 5.01 12.89
C PHE A 199 -25.03 4.67 12.12
N ARG A 200 -25.19 5.26 10.92
CA ARG A 200 -26.30 4.94 10.01
C ARG A 200 -26.27 3.49 9.56
N GLU A 201 -25.08 2.99 9.20
CA GLU A 201 -24.88 1.60 8.81
C GLU A 201 -25.13 0.65 9.98
N ALA A 202 -24.61 0.96 11.16
CA ALA A 202 -24.80 0.16 12.38
C ALA A 202 -26.28 0.03 12.75
N GLU A 203 -27.03 1.14 12.70
CA GLU A 203 -28.47 1.13 12.94
C GLU A 203 -29.23 0.30 11.88
N PHE A 204 -28.87 0.44 10.60
CA PHE A 204 -29.46 -0.33 9.52
C PHE A 204 -29.24 -1.84 9.71
N LEU A 205 -28.00 -2.27 9.94
CA LEU A 205 -27.66 -3.68 10.16
C LEU A 205 -28.45 -4.26 11.33
N ARG A 206 -28.55 -3.52 12.45
CA ARG A 206 -29.33 -3.92 13.62
C ARG A 206 -30.81 -4.10 13.29
N LYS A 207 -31.41 -3.16 12.55
CA LYS A 207 -32.82 -3.26 12.10
C LYS A 207 -33.05 -4.45 11.17
N GLN A 208 -32.04 -4.85 10.39
CA GLN A 208 -32.07 -6.05 9.53
C GLN A 208 -31.75 -7.35 10.28
N GLY A 209 -31.58 -7.31 11.61
CA GLY A 209 -31.20 -8.48 12.42
C GLY A 209 -29.77 -8.99 12.16
N ILE A 210 -28.93 -8.22 11.46
CA ILE A 210 -27.53 -8.56 11.22
C ILE A 210 -26.72 -8.16 12.45
N ARG A 211 -26.05 -9.16 13.04
CA ARG A 211 -25.26 -9.00 14.28
C ARG A 211 -23.75 -9.02 14.03
N THR A 212 -23.30 -8.99 12.77
CA THR A 212 -21.88 -8.89 12.41
C THR A 212 -21.28 -7.67 13.11
N PRO A 213 -20.20 -7.84 13.91
CA PRO A 213 -19.54 -6.71 14.53
C PRO A 213 -18.92 -5.78 13.51
N MET A 214 -18.96 -4.49 13.82
CA MET A 214 -18.29 -3.42 13.08
C MET A 214 -17.12 -2.89 13.90
N VAL A 215 -15.98 -2.68 13.24
CA VAL A 215 -14.87 -1.87 13.77
C VAL A 215 -14.61 -0.73 12.81
N ILE A 216 -14.53 0.50 13.33
CA ILE A 216 -14.10 1.65 12.52
C ILE A 216 -12.56 1.65 12.55
N THR A 217 -11.93 1.04 11.56
CA THR A 217 -10.49 0.73 11.57
C THR A 217 -9.59 1.94 11.40
N GLU A 218 -10.15 3.06 10.96
CA GLU A 218 -9.49 4.36 10.95
C GLU A 218 -10.50 5.47 11.24
N ALA A 219 -10.18 6.33 12.22
CA ALA A 219 -10.96 7.51 12.52
C ALA A 219 -10.10 8.67 13.02
N GLY A 220 -10.31 9.84 12.43
CA GLY A 220 -9.58 11.05 12.82
C GLY A 220 -10.14 12.33 12.21
N PRO A 221 -9.69 13.48 12.72
CA PRO A 221 -9.97 14.78 12.11
C PRO A 221 -9.11 14.98 10.85
N LYS A 222 -9.43 16.03 10.08
CA LYS A 222 -8.62 16.56 8.96
C LYS A 222 -8.25 15.50 7.90
N GLY A 223 -9.18 14.60 7.60
CA GLY A 223 -8.95 13.50 6.66
C GLY A 223 -7.85 12.52 7.08
N GLY A 224 -7.35 12.60 8.32
CA GLY A 224 -6.21 11.81 8.80
C GLY A 224 -4.83 12.39 8.49
N PHE A 225 -4.73 13.57 7.88
CA PHE A 225 -3.43 14.15 7.46
C PHE A 225 -2.79 15.06 8.51
N GLU A 226 -3.59 15.62 9.43
CA GLU A 226 -3.11 16.63 10.38
C GLU A 226 -3.55 16.32 11.82
N PHE A 227 -2.60 16.41 12.74
CA PHE A 227 -2.85 16.37 14.18
C PHE A 227 -3.16 17.79 14.70
N PRO A 228 -4.40 18.07 15.16
CA PRO A 228 -4.82 19.41 15.60
C PRO A 228 -4.29 19.80 16.99
N GLY A 229 -3.34 19.04 17.54
CA GLY A 229 -2.87 19.17 18.91
C GLY A 229 -3.63 18.30 19.91
N ALA A 230 -2.95 17.92 21.00
CA ALA A 230 -3.41 16.90 21.93
C ALA A 230 -4.75 17.20 22.60
N GLU A 231 -4.99 18.45 22.99
CA GLU A 231 -6.21 18.82 23.70
C GLU A 231 -7.45 18.74 22.81
N ALA A 232 -7.40 19.38 21.63
CA ALA A 232 -8.49 19.36 20.67
C ALA A 232 -8.76 17.94 20.16
N TYR A 233 -7.70 17.18 19.88
CA TYR A 233 -7.80 15.79 19.42
C TYR A 233 -8.51 14.89 20.45
N VAL A 234 -8.06 14.88 21.71
CA VAL A 234 -8.67 14.02 22.73
C VAL A 234 -10.11 14.44 23.02
N ALA A 235 -10.43 15.73 23.01
CA ALA A 235 -11.80 16.20 23.17
C ALA A 235 -12.73 15.70 22.05
N ASP A 236 -12.26 15.68 20.80
CA ASP A 236 -13.01 15.14 19.66
C ASP A 236 -13.18 13.62 19.76
N MET A 237 -12.10 12.88 20.04
CA MET A 237 -12.17 11.42 20.21
C MET A 237 -13.09 11.02 21.36
N ALA A 238 -13.10 11.79 22.46
CA ALA A 238 -13.98 11.54 23.59
C ALA A 238 -15.46 11.70 23.22
N ARG A 239 -15.82 12.70 22.40
CA ARG A 239 -17.19 12.87 21.89
C ARG A 239 -17.56 11.77 20.90
N TYR A 240 -16.64 11.41 20.01
CA TYR A 240 -16.86 10.33 19.05
C TYR A 240 -17.03 8.96 19.72
N ASP A 241 -16.32 8.71 20.82
CA ASP A 241 -16.50 7.51 21.64
C ASP A 241 -17.91 7.43 22.24
N GLN A 242 -18.49 8.55 22.69
CA GLN A 242 -19.88 8.58 23.17
C GLN A 242 -20.87 8.18 22.07
N LEU A 243 -20.67 8.66 20.84
CA LEU A 243 -21.48 8.25 19.68
C LEU A 243 -21.33 6.74 19.44
N CYS A 244 -20.10 6.21 19.42
CA CYS A 244 -19.85 4.79 19.23
C CYS A 244 -20.47 3.92 20.33
N MET A 245 -20.46 4.39 21.59
CA MET A 245 -21.06 3.68 22.73
C MET A 245 -22.57 3.49 22.60
N ALA A 246 -23.28 4.35 21.86
CA ALA A 246 -24.70 4.21 21.59
C ALA A 246 -25.05 3.03 20.66
N HIS A 247 -24.06 2.40 20.02
CA HIS A 247 -24.27 1.30 19.07
C HIS A 247 -23.61 0.00 19.57
N GLU A 248 -24.43 -1.00 19.90
CA GLU A 248 -23.98 -2.28 20.44
C GLU A 248 -23.08 -3.09 19.47
N ASN A 249 -23.37 -2.99 18.17
CA ASN A 249 -22.66 -3.67 17.10
C ASN A 249 -21.39 -2.94 16.65
N ILE A 250 -21.12 -1.73 17.16
CA ILE A 250 -19.80 -1.11 17.04
C ILE A 250 -18.92 -1.62 18.19
N TRP A 251 -17.85 -2.31 17.83
CA TRP A 251 -16.92 -2.92 18.77
C TRP A 251 -15.83 -1.95 19.22
N GLY A 252 -15.35 -1.13 18.29
CA GLY A 252 -14.38 -0.08 18.55
C GLY A 252 -14.19 0.84 17.34
N PHE A 253 -13.45 1.92 17.53
CA PHE A 253 -12.89 2.75 16.47
C PHE A 253 -11.40 3.01 16.73
N CYS A 254 -10.57 3.09 15.70
CA CYS A 254 -9.14 3.31 15.85
C CYS A 254 -8.78 4.79 15.60
N CYS A 255 -8.27 5.47 16.63
CA CYS A 255 -7.71 6.81 16.51
C CYS A 255 -6.53 6.82 15.54
N TRP A 256 -6.65 7.58 14.45
CA TRP A 256 -5.61 7.80 13.45
C TRP A 256 -4.67 8.95 13.85
N THR A 257 -3.35 8.77 13.92
CA THR A 257 -2.59 7.50 13.97
C THR A 257 -1.32 7.63 14.82
N TYR A 258 -0.86 6.54 15.44
CA TYR A 258 0.51 6.45 15.93
C TYR A 258 1.49 6.11 14.79
N GLY A 259 2.70 6.67 14.86
CA GLY A 259 3.73 6.43 13.85
C GLY A 259 3.80 7.51 12.78
N ASN A 260 4.74 7.32 11.85
CA ASN A 260 4.92 8.17 10.69
C ASN A 260 4.10 7.61 9.53
N PHE A 261 2.98 8.25 9.20
CA PHE A 261 2.21 7.92 8.00
C PHE A 261 2.61 8.89 6.88
N MET A 262 3.28 8.39 5.83
CA MET A 262 3.62 9.17 4.63
C MET A 262 4.33 10.52 4.86
N ASN A 263 5.06 10.68 5.98
CA ASN A 263 5.67 11.96 6.41
C ASN A 263 4.65 13.07 6.74
N GLU A 264 3.39 12.71 6.91
CA GLU A 264 2.32 13.61 7.31
C GLU A 264 2.40 13.94 8.79
N LYS A 265 1.83 15.08 9.17
CA LYS A 265 1.80 15.57 10.56
C LYS A 265 0.65 14.94 11.36
N ALA A 266 0.39 13.65 11.13
CA ALA A 266 -0.75 12.92 11.70
C ALA A 266 -0.42 12.16 13.00
N ASN A 267 0.85 12.12 13.43
CA ASN A 267 1.27 11.33 14.57
C ASN A 267 0.67 11.85 15.90
N ILE A 268 -0.12 11.02 16.57
CA ILE A 268 -0.86 11.39 17.79
C ILE A 268 -0.09 11.13 19.09
N GLN A 269 1.19 10.80 19.04
CA GLN A 269 1.97 10.42 20.23
C GLN A 269 1.93 11.47 21.36
N ASP A 270 1.79 12.75 21.03
CA ASP A 270 1.71 13.82 22.03
C ASP A 270 0.35 13.82 22.78
N ALA A 271 -0.66 13.11 22.26
CA ALA A 271 -1.93 12.88 22.94
C ALA A 271 -1.91 11.69 23.91
N SER A 272 -0.84 10.88 23.95
CA SER A 272 -0.79 9.61 24.68
C SER A 272 -1.24 9.72 26.13
N THR A 273 -0.67 10.64 26.90
CA THR A 273 -1.00 10.80 28.33
C THR A 273 -2.49 11.07 28.53
N ARG A 274 -3.06 11.97 27.71
CA ARG A 274 -4.47 12.36 27.79
C ARG A 274 -5.41 11.25 27.32
N LEU A 275 -5.03 10.47 26.30
CA LEU A 275 -5.77 9.28 25.88
C LEU A 275 -5.78 8.22 26.98
N ALA A 276 -4.64 7.99 27.64
CA ALA A 276 -4.56 7.06 28.77
C ALA A 276 -5.41 7.52 29.96
N ASP A 277 -5.39 8.82 30.30
CA ASP A 277 -6.24 9.40 31.34
C ASP A 277 -7.73 9.22 31.00
N TYR A 278 -8.13 9.52 29.76
CA TYR A 278 -9.50 9.34 29.29
C TYR A 278 -9.95 7.89 29.41
N LEU A 279 -9.17 6.94 28.88
CA LEU A 279 -9.48 5.51 28.94
C LEU A 279 -9.61 5.01 30.39
N ARG A 280 -8.71 5.44 31.30
CA ARG A 280 -8.81 5.13 32.73
C ARG A 280 -10.08 5.70 33.35
N GLY A 281 -10.49 6.90 32.96
CA GLY A 281 -11.77 7.49 33.39
C GLY A 281 -13.00 6.75 32.87
N GLN A 282 -12.84 5.91 31.84
CA GLN A 282 -13.88 5.00 31.32
C GLN A 282 -13.73 3.55 31.82
N ASP A 283 -12.83 3.28 32.78
CA ASP A 283 -12.43 1.95 33.25
C ASP A 283 -11.83 1.02 32.16
N GLY A 284 -11.42 1.61 31.04
CA GLY A 284 -10.99 0.90 29.84
C GLY A 284 -12.09 0.06 29.20
N ALA A 285 -11.75 -0.64 28.12
CA ALA A 285 -12.69 -1.49 27.44
C ALA A 285 -12.95 -2.79 28.21
N THR A 286 -14.17 -3.31 28.12
CA THR A 286 -14.51 -4.65 28.57
C THR A 286 -14.09 -5.69 27.53
N ALA A 287 -13.56 -6.83 27.98
CA ALA A 287 -13.25 -7.94 27.09
C ALA A 287 -14.48 -8.38 26.28
N ARG A 288 -14.29 -8.62 24.98
CA ARG A 288 -15.34 -9.07 24.07
C ARG A 288 -15.24 -10.57 23.86
N THR A 289 -16.38 -11.25 23.81
CA THR A 289 -16.44 -12.61 23.27
C THR A 289 -16.33 -12.52 21.75
N LEU A 290 -15.24 -13.06 21.20
CA LEU A 290 -15.04 -13.06 19.77
C LEU A 290 -16.10 -13.93 19.08
N PRO A 291 -16.53 -13.59 17.85
CA PRO A 291 -17.51 -14.38 17.14
C PRO A 291 -16.92 -15.76 16.89
N THR A 292 -17.63 -16.80 17.30
CA THR A 292 -17.28 -18.16 16.89
C THR A 292 -17.89 -18.36 15.51
N PRO A 293 -17.15 -18.91 14.53
CA PRO A 293 -17.77 -19.33 13.28
C PRO A 293 -19.00 -20.17 13.60
N GLY A 294 -20.17 -19.76 13.10
CA GLY A 294 -21.34 -20.60 13.22
C GLY A 294 -21.00 -21.93 12.54
N ALA A 295 -21.45 -23.06 13.09
CA ALA A 295 -21.48 -24.29 12.31
C ALA A 295 -22.37 -24.01 11.10
N VAL A 296 -21.76 -23.60 9.98
CA VAL A 296 -22.49 -23.32 8.75
C VAL A 296 -23.13 -24.66 8.38
N PRO A 297 -24.46 -24.79 8.38
CA PRO A 297 -25.08 -26.00 7.88
C PRO A 297 -24.62 -26.14 6.44
N ALA A 298 -23.92 -27.24 6.14
CA ALA A 298 -23.34 -27.49 4.82
C ALA A 298 -24.39 -27.18 3.75
N GLN A 299 -24.20 -26.05 3.04
CA GLN A 299 -25.09 -25.71 1.96
C GLN A 299 -24.94 -26.79 0.90
N ALA A 300 -26.06 -27.37 0.49
CA ALA A 300 -26.11 -28.39 -0.54
C ALA A 300 -25.41 -27.83 -1.78
N SER A 301 -24.26 -28.44 -2.12
CA SER A 301 -23.61 -28.30 -3.41
C SER A 301 -24.67 -28.48 -4.49
N THR A 302 -25.06 -27.40 -5.15
CA THR A 302 -25.71 -27.50 -6.44
C THR A 302 -24.66 -28.03 -7.40
N ASN A 303 -24.66 -29.35 -7.61
CA ASN A 303 -23.86 -30.06 -8.60
C ASN A 303 -24.19 -29.54 -10.00
N GLY A 304 -23.67 -28.38 -10.36
CA GLY A 304 -23.46 -27.97 -11.74
C GLY A 304 -22.07 -28.44 -12.12
N THR A 305 -21.98 -29.53 -12.87
CA THR A 305 -20.73 -29.98 -13.48
C THR A 305 -20.09 -28.80 -14.22
N PRO A 306 -18.85 -28.38 -13.89
CA PRO A 306 -18.19 -27.30 -14.61
C PRO A 306 -18.10 -27.68 -16.08
N LYS A 307 -18.74 -26.89 -16.95
CA LYS A 307 -18.56 -26.99 -18.39
C LYS A 307 -17.08 -26.68 -18.65
N SER A 308 -16.34 -27.66 -19.15
CA SER A 308 -14.92 -27.51 -19.50
C SER A 308 -14.75 -26.27 -20.38
N ALA A 309 -13.94 -25.31 -19.90
CA ALA A 309 -13.57 -24.14 -20.67
C ALA A 309 -12.93 -24.59 -22.00
N PRO A 310 -13.20 -23.91 -23.13
CA PRO A 310 -12.57 -24.23 -24.39
C PRO A 310 -11.05 -24.16 -24.25
N THR A 311 -10.38 -25.26 -24.58
CA THR A 311 -8.93 -25.38 -24.55
C THR A 311 -8.32 -24.40 -25.56
N VAL A 312 -7.89 -23.24 -25.09
CA VAL A 312 -7.05 -22.34 -25.87
C VAL A 312 -5.71 -23.05 -26.06
N LYS A 313 -5.40 -23.46 -27.30
CA LYS A 313 -4.07 -23.95 -27.65
C LYS A 313 -3.07 -22.81 -27.47
N LEU A 314 -2.40 -22.76 -26.32
CA LEU A 314 -1.28 -21.85 -26.08
C LEU A 314 -0.21 -22.13 -27.15
N LYS A 315 0.21 -21.08 -27.86
CA LYS A 315 1.37 -21.14 -28.75
C LYS A 315 2.57 -21.69 -27.97
N ALA A 316 3.43 -22.44 -28.66
CA ALA A 316 4.63 -23.04 -28.07
C ALA A 316 5.37 -22.02 -27.20
N LYS A 317 5.64 -22.42 -25.95
CA LYS A 317 6.38 -21.64 -24.96
C LYS A 317 7.69 -21.17 -25.62
N PRO A 318 7.99 -19.86 -25.67
CA PRO A 318 9.30 -19.39 -26.11
C PRO A 318 10.38 -20.15 -25.31
N LYS A 319 11.49 -20.52 -25.96
CA LYS A 319 12.64 -21.10 -25.25
C LYS A 319 12.98 -20.18 -24.09
N SER A 320 12.87 -20.67 -22.86
CA SER A 320 13.16 -19.89 -21.66
C SER A 320 14.63 -19.47 -21.70
N GLY A 321 14.88 -18.17 -21.84
CA GLY A 321 16.19 -17.60 -21.54
C GLY A 321 16.53 -17.79 -20.06
N LYS A 322 17.81 -17.66 -19.71
CA LYS A 322 18.20 -17.52 -18.30
C LYS A 322 17.75 -16.13 -17.82
N THR A 323 17.04 -16.07 -16.71
CA THR A 323 16.66 -14.83 -16.03
C THR A 323 17.56 -14.67 -14.81
N ALA A 324 18.32 -13.58 -14.75
CA ALA A 324 19.05 -13.22 -13.53
C ALA A 324 18.08 -12.56 -12.54
N VAL A 325 18.23 -12.87 -11.25
CA VAL A 325 17.48 -12.21 -10.17
C VAL A 325 18.37 -11.13 -9.57
N GLY A 326 17.81 -9.95 -9.38
CA GLY A 326 18.54 -8.79 -8.88
C GLY A 326 17.76 -7.98 -7.87
N ILE A 327 18.49 -7.11 -7.18
CA ILE A 327 17.94 -6.16 -6.21
C ILE A 327 18.12 -4.74 -6.72
N HIS A 328 17.11 -3.92 -6.51
CA HIS A 328 17.17 -2.48 -6.70
C HIS A 328 17.41 -1.83 -5.33
N ALA A 329 18.54 -1.15 -5.13
CA ALA A 329 18.72 -0.28 -3.96
C ALA A 329 17.66 0.85 -4.01
N SER A 330 17.43 1.60 -2.93
CA SER A 330 16.34 2.62 -2.87
C SER A 330 16.13 3.40 -4.18
N ALA A 331 14.88 3.46 -4.66
CA ALA A 331 14.52 4.12 -5.90
C ALA A 331 14.33 5.64 -5.77
N ASP A 332 14.29 6.15 -4.54
CA ASP A 332 13.99 7.56 -4.21
C ASP A 332 15.25 8.37 -3.86
N GLY A 333 16.43 7.75 -3.93
CA GLY A 333 17.72 8.39 -3.67
C GLY A 333 18.02 8.60 -2.19
N GLY A 334 19.25 8.26 -1.80
CA GLY A 334 19.67 8.39 -0.40
C GLY A 334 19.07 7.31 0.50
N LEU A 335 19.90 6.76 1.36
CA LEU A 335 19.45 5.97 2.49
C LEU A 335 19.48 6.92 3.68
N GLY A 336 18.32 7.22 4.27
CA GLY A 336 18.28 7.99 5.51
C GLY A 336 19.16 7.35 6.59
N VAL A 337 19.47 8.10 7.65
CA VAL A 337 20.23 7.54 8.78
C VAL A 337 19.53 6.26 9.29
N GLY A 338 20.27 5.14 9.33
CA GLY A 338 19.79 3.83 9.81
C GLY A 338 19.31 2.84 8.74
N TRP A 339 19.37 3.18 7.45
CA TRP A 339 18.92 2.29 6.36
C TRP A 339 20.01 1.41 5.75
N VAL A 340 21.29 1.71 5.98
CA VAL A 340 22.41 0.99 5.36
C VAL A 340 22.45 -0.47 5.83
N GLU A 341 22.38 -0.72 7.13
CA GLU A 341 22.45 -2.05 7.72
C GLU A 341 21.30 -2.99 7.30
N PRO A 342 20.01 -2.56 7.31
CA PRO A 342 18.92 -3.37 6.77
C PRO A 342 19.12 -3.75 5.30
N VAL A 343 19.51 -2.80 4.45
CA VAL A 343 19.74 -3.04 3.02
C VAL A 343 20.91 -4.02 2.81
N LEU A 344 22.00 -3.84 3.55
CA LEU A 344 23.15 -4.77 3.51
C LEU A 344 22.73 -6.18 3.95
N SER A 345 21.96 -6.30 5.03
CA SER A 345 21.49 -7.58 5.54
C SER A 345 20.59 -8.29 4.52
N GLU A 346 19.71 -7.57 3.83
CA GLU A 346 18.81 -8.13 2.83
C GLU A 346 19.57 -8.59 1.58
N ILE A 347 20.49 -7.76 1.05
CA ILE A 347 21.33 -8.13 -0.09
C ILE A 347 22.17 -9.37 0.25
N HIS A 348 22.76 -9.41 1.45
CA HIS A 348 23.54 -10.55 1.90
C HIS A 348 22.70 -11.83 2.02
N ALA A 349 21.46 -11.75 2.49
CA ALA A 349 20.57 -12.91 2.57
C ALA A 349 20.13 -13.42 1.18
N LEU A 350 19.88 -12.50 0.24
CA LEU A 350 19.34 -12.83 -1.08
C LEU A 350 20.41 -13.27 -2.10
N GLN A 351 21.67 -12.88 -1.92
CA GLN A 351 22.78 -13.22 -2.82
C GLN A 351 22.46 -12.96 -4.31
N PRO A 352 22.09 -11.73 -4.69
CA PRO A 352 21.61 -11.43 -6.03
C PRO A 352 22.71 -11.58 -7.10
N GLU A 353 22.31 -11.85 -8.34
CA GLU A 353 23.21 -11.84 -9.50
C GLU A 353 23.37 -10.44 -10.10
N VAL A 354 22.40 -9.55 -9.86
CA VAL A 354 22.37 -8.17 -10.36
C VAL A 354 22.06 -7.21 -9.22
N ILE A 355 22.80 -6.11 -9.13
CA ILE A 355 22.45 -5.01 -8.22
C ILE A 355 22.27 -3.73 -9.03
N LYS A 356 21.20 -2.99 -8.73
CA LYS A 356 20.93 -1.69 -9.34
C LYS A 356 21.03 -0.57 -8.32
N PHE A 357 21.80 0.45 -8.67
CA PHE A 357 21.97 1.68 -7.91
C PHE A 357 21.37 2.86 -8.66
N GLN A 358 20.77 3.78 -7.93
CA GLN A 358 20.60 5.17 -8.39
C GLN A 358 21.94 5.91 -8.37
N SER A 359 22.15 6.84 -9.31
CA SER A 359 23.38 7.65 -9.40
C SER A 359 23.67 8.47 -8.15
N SER A 360 22.65 8.87 -7.38
CA SER A 360 22.78 9.64 -6.13
C SER A 360 23.33 8.84 -4.94
N HIS A 361 23.43 7.52 -5.02
CA HIS A 361 23.98 6.72 -3.91
C HIS A 361 25.47 6.99 -3.72
N GLY A 362 25.89 7.22 -2.48
CA GLY A 362 27.28 7.52 -2.12
C GLY A 362 28.16 6.28 -1.95
N PRO A 363 29.50 6.48 -1.90
CA PRO A 363 30.47 5.41 -1.75
C PRO A 363 30.35 4.63 -0.43
N GLU A 364 29.84 5.25 0.62
CA GLU A 364 29.58 4.64 1.93
C GLU A 364 28.56 3.50 1.88
N LEU A 365 27.63 3.54 0.92
CA LEU A 365 26.69 2.44 0.67
C LEU A 365 27.25 1.44 -0.35
N ILE A 366 27.76 1.94 -1.47
CA ILE A 366 28.17 1.11 -2.60
C ILE A 366 29.36 0.22 -2.23
N GLY A 367 30.35 0.76 -1.51
CA GLY A 367 31.57 0.03 -1.16
C GLY A 367 31.29 -1.25 -0.37
N PRO A 368 30.61 -1.18 0.78
CA PRO A 368 30.24 -2.37 1.55
C PRO A 368 29.43 -3.39 0.76
N ILE A 369 28.41 -2.95 -0.01
CA ILE A 369 27.59 -3.86 -0.84
C ILE A 369 28.47 -4.65 -1.81
N VAL A 370 29.38 -3.99 -2.50
CA VAL A 370 30.24 -4.63 -3.50
C VAL A 370 31.25 -5.55 -2.83
N ALA A 371 31.85 -5.11 -1.71
CA ALA A 371 32.83 -5.91 -0.97
C ALA A 371 32.23 -7.25 -0.50
N ASP A 372 31.00 -7.22 0.02
CA ASP A 372 30.34 -8.38 0.60
C ASP A 372 29.74 -9.32 -0.46
N ASN A 373 29.41 -8.81 -1.65
CA ASN A 373 28.63 -9.57 -2.66
C ASN A 373 29.36 -9.84 -3.97
N ARG A 374 30.67 -9.53 -4.05
CA ARG A 374 31.52 -9.78 -5.23
C ARG A 374 31.48 -11.22 -5.77
N ALA A 375 31.21 -12.21 -4.92
CA ALA A 375 31.20 -13.61 -5.31
C ALA A 375 29.99 -13.96 -6.18
N THR A 376 28.85 -13.33 -5.92
CA THR A 376 27.54 -13.67 -6.49
C THR A 376 27.08 -12.65 -7.53
N VAL A 377 27.30 -11.37 -7.30
CA VAL A 377 26.89 -10.31 -8.22
C VAL A 377 27.78 -10.31 -9.47
N LYS A 378 27.16 -10.39 -10.64
CA LYS A 378 27.82 -10.39 -11.95
C LYS A 378 27.60 -9.11 -12.72
N THR A 379 26.51 -8.40 -12.45
CA THR A 379 26.14 -7.17 -13.15
C THR A 379 25.73 -6.08 -12.18
N TYR A 380 26.21 -4.86 -12.44
CA TYR A 380 25.85 -3.66 -11.71
C TYR A 380 25.18 -2.67 -12.67
N ILE A 381 23.96 -2.27 -12.34
CA ILE A 381 23.22 -1.27 -13.11
C ILE A 381 23.27 0.06 -12.37
N ILE A 382 23.63 1.13 -13.07
CA ILE A 382 23.62 2.50 -12.54
C ILE A 382 22.53 3.26 -13.29
N ARG A 383 21.45 3.61 -12.60
CA ARG A 383 20.43 4.51 -13.14
C ARG A 383 20.94 5.94 -13.05
N ALA A 384 21.19 6.56 -14.20
CA ALA A 384 21.38 8.01 -14.30
C ALA A 384 20.04 8.68 -14.00
N PHE A 385 19.86 9.12 -12.75
CA PHE A 385 18.60 9.63 -12.25
C PHE A 385 18.64 11.14 -12.07
N LEU A 386 17.51 11.76 -12.38
CA LEU A 386 17.22 13.16 -12.14
C LEU A 386 15.72 13.26 -11.87
N VAL A 387 15.30 14.14 -10.97
CA VAL A 387 13.89 14.51 -10.84
C VAL A 387 13.57 15.56 -11.91
N TRP A 388 12.61 15.26 -12.77
CA TRP A 388 12.27 16.12 -13.91
C TRP A 388 11.19 17.14 -13.58
N ASP A 389 10.22 16.80 -12.71
CA ASP A 389 9.12 17.68 -12.30
C ASP A 389 8.46 18.42 -13.48
N GLU A 390 8.18 17.69 -14.57
CA GLU A 390 7.59 18.22 -15.81
C GLU A 390 8.45 19.30 -16.54
N ARG A 391 9.73 19.42 -16.20
CA ARG A 391 10.67 20.32 -16.88
C ARG A 391 11.14 19.71 -18.21
N PRO A 392 11.07 20.43 -19.34
CA PRO A 392 11.74 20.01 -20.56
C PRO A 392 13.25 20.08 -20.35
N LEU A 393 13.94 19.03 -20.77
CA LEU A 393 15.39 18.88 -20.69
C LEU A 393 15.95 18.46 -22.04
N THR A 394 17.02 19.13 -22.43
CA THR A 394 17.86 18.72 -23.56
C THR A 394 18.80 17.58 -23.14
N PRO A 395 19.35 16.80 -24.10
CA PRO A 395 20.38 15.81 -23.82
C PRO A 395 21.57 16.40 -23.05
N ASP A 396 22.04 17.58 -23.43
CA ASP A 396 23.17 18.27 -22.79
C ASP A 396 22.90 18.59 -21.32
N GLU A 397 21.73 19.13 -21.00
CA GLU A 397 21.33 19.41 -19.62
C GLU A 397 21.21 18.13 -18.79
N PHE A 398 20.62 17.07 -19.36
CA PHE A 398 20.55 15.78 -18.67
C PHE A 398 21.94 15.24 -18.33
N ILE A 399 22.89 15.33 -19.27
CA ILE A 399 24.27 14.93 -19.04
C ILE A 399 24.92 15.81 -17.97
N GLU A 400 24.73 17.13 -18.04
CA GLU A 400 25.27 18.08 -17.06
C GLU A 400 24.84 17.71 -15.63
N PHE A 401 23.57 17.39 -15.43
CA PHE A 401 23.03 17.07 -14.11
C PHE A 401 23.40 15.68 -13.60
N THR A 402 23.61 14.69 -14.48
CA THR A 402 23.74 13.28 -14.06
C THR A 402 25.16 12.74 -14.13
N PHE A 403 26.03 13.31 -14.98
CA PHE A 403 27.30 12.70 -15.33
C PHE A 403 28.27 12.54 -14.15
N SER A 404 28.42 13.59 -13.33
CA SER A 404 29.35 13.58 -12.19
C SER A 404 29.01 12.47 -11.19
N ASP A 405 27.72 12.25 -10.93
CA ASP A 405 27.23 11.21 -10.05
C ASP A 405 27.43 9.81 -10.64
N VAL A 406 27.09 9.61 -11.92
CA VAL A 406 27.34 8.32 -12.58
C VAL A 406 28.84 8.00 -12.59
N GLU A 407 29.69 8.97 -12.92
CA GLU A 407 31.14 8.78 -12.92
C GLU A 407 31.66 8.42 -11.53
N ARG A 408 31.13 9.06 -10.47
CA ARG A 408 31.47 8.75 -9.07
C ARG A 408 31.08 7.32 -8.70
N VAL A 409 29.89 6.86 -9.08
CA VAL A 409 29.45 5.47 -8.84
C VAL A 409 30.36 4.49 -9.58
N ILE A 410 30.69 4.75 -10.86
CA ILE A 410 31.62 3.93 -11.65
C ILE A 410 33.01 3.86 -11.00
N LYS A 411 33.56 4.99 -10.55
CA LYS A 411 34.86 5.05 -9.85
C LYS A 411 34.81 4.24 -8.56
N THR A 412 33.70 4.30 -7.82
CA THR A 412 33.51 3.54 -6.58
C THR A 412 33.48 2.03 -6.86
N LEU A 413 32.69 1.59 -7.86
CA LEU A 413 32.61 0.18 -8.26
C LEU A 413 33.97 -0.36 -8.69
N THR A 414 34.69 0.38 -9.52
CA THR A 414 35.99 -0.07 -10.04
C THR A 414 37.09 -0.05 -8.98
N ALA A 415 37.06 0.88 -8.02
CA ALA A 415 37.92 0.84 -6.84
C ALA A 415 37.70 -0.43 -5.98
N HIS A 416 36.52 -1.05 -6.04
CA HIS A 416 36.19 -2.31 -5.38
C HIS A 416 36.33 -3.54 -6.30
N GLY A 417 37.01 -3.40 -7.43
CA GLY A 417 37.37 -4.51 -8.32
C GLY A 417 36.28 -4.95 -9.29
N VAL A 418 35.21 -4.18 -9.47
CA VAL A 418 34.20 -4.43 -10.51
C VAL A 418 34.78 -4.06 -11.88
N ALA A 419 34.75 -4.99 -12.83
CA ALA A 419 35.21 -4.73 -14.19
C ALA A 419 34.19 -3.88 -14.97
N ASP A 420 34.65 -3.02 -15.86
CA ASP A 420 33.81 -2.16 -16.71
C ASP A 420 32.75 -2.96 -17.49
N SER A 421 33.10 -4.17 -17.93
CA SER A 421 32.20 -5.09 -18.63
C SER A 421 31.04 -5.63 -17.78
N GLN A 422 31.07 -5.40 -16.47
CA GLN A 422 30.01 -5.75 -15.54
C GLN A 422 29.08 -4.57 -15.24
N ILE A 423 29.35 -3.38 -15.81
CA ILE A 423 28.63 -2.15 -15.50
C ILE A 423 27.71 -1.79 -16.66
N ILE A 424 26.44 -1.56 -16.36
CA ILE A 424 25.44 -1.02 -17.27
C ILE A 424 25.01 0.34 -16.74
N VAL A 425 25.10 1.39 -17.56
CA VAL A 425 24.48 2.69 -17.27
C VAL A 425 23.08 2.69 -17.89
N GLU A 426 22.06 2.62 -17.04
CA GLU A 426 20.67 2.84 -17.42
C GLU A 426 20.44 4.35 -17.53
N LEU A 427 20.18 4.82 -18.74
CA LEU A 427 19.89 6.23 -18.99
C LEU A 427 18.37 6.43 -18.88
N HIS A 428 17.97 7.28 -17.93
CA HIS A 428 16.58 7.67 -17.65
C HIS A 428 15.75 6.70 -16.77
N ASN A 429 14.68 7.23 -16.16
CA ASN A 429 13.64 6.49 -15.47
C ASN A 429 12.28 6.59 -16.22
N GLU A 430 11.58 5.48 -16.44
CA GLU A 430 10.19 5.45 -16.94
C GLU A 430 9.81 6.48 -18.04
N PRO A 431 10.49 6.49 -19.20
CA PRO A 431 10.38 7.57 -20.19
C PRO A 431 9.00 7.68 -20.87
N ASN A 432 8.10 6.72 -20.62
CA ASN A 432 6.71 6.80 -21.07
C ASN A 432 5.81 7.61 -20.12
N LEU A 433 6.33 8.16 -19.02
CA LEU A 433 5.61 9.04 -18.11
C LEU A 433 5.84 10.51 -18.42
N ARG A 434 4.79 11.32 -18.23
CA ARG A 434 4.84 12.77 -18.41
C ARG A 434 5.74 13.45 -17.37
N ALA A 435 5.66 13.01 -16.12
CA ALA A 435 6.54 13.47 -15.04
C ALA A 435 8.03 13.22 -15.33
N GLU A 436 8.31 12.29 -16.25
CA GLU A 436 9.63 11.82 -16.65
C GLU A 436 10.01 12.29 -18.07
N GLY A 437 9.30 13.27 -18.64
CA GLY A 437 9.71 13.91 -19.91
C GLY A 437 8.78 13.69 -21.10
N LEU A 438 7.84 12.75 -21.04
CA LEU A 438 6.87 12.58 -22.13
C LEU A 438 5.97 13.83 -22.28
N GLY A 439 5.91 14.37 -23.50
CA GLY A 439 5.20 15.60 -23.82
C GLY A 439 5.99 16.88 -23.55
N PHE A 440 7.21 16.77 -22.99
CA PHE A 440 8.09 17.91 -22.71
C PHE A 440 9.40 17.82 -23.47
N SER A 441 10.17 16.76 -23.24
CA SER A 441 11.47 16.56 -23.91
C SER A 441 11.36 15.65 -25.14
N TRP A 442 10.30 14.84 -25.20
CA TRP A 442 9.92 14.07 -26.40
C TRP A 442 8.41 13.91 -26.46
N ALA A 443 7.84 13.89 -27.65
CA ALA A 443 6.41 13.67 -27.85
C ALA A 443 6.03 12.18 -27.95
N ASN A 444 6.97 11.31 -28.32
CA ASN A 444 6.70 9.92 -28.69
C ASN A 444 7.94 9.03 -28.52
N GLY A 445 7.79 7.73 -28.80
CA GLY A 445 8.90 6.78 -28.64
C GLY A 445 10.10 7.04 -29.55
N GLN A 446 9.90 7.58 -30.76
CA GLN A 446 11.00 7.86 -31.69
C GLN A 446 11.88 9.00 -31.19
N GLU A 447 11.26 10.11 -30.75
CA GLU A 447 11.97 11.26 -30.17
C GLU A 447 12.70 10.87 -28.87
N CYS A 448 12.10 10.00 -28.05
CA CYS A 448 12.76 9.44 -26.88
C CYS A 448 14.04 8.66 -27.26
N VAL A 449 14.02 7.88 -28.35
CA VAL A 449 15.23 7.19 -28.83
C VAL A 449 16.29 8.16 -29.30
N SER A 450 15.93 9.23 -30.02
CA SER A 450 16.89 10.27 -30.42
C SER A 450 17.59 10.88 -29.21
N PHE A 451 16.80 11.30 -28.21
CA PHE A 451 17.30 11.79 -26.93
C PHE A 451 18.27 10.78 -26.28
N PHE A 452 17.86 9.51 -26.18
CA PHE A 452 18.68 8.45 -25.58
C PHE A 452 20.02 8.26 -26.31
N VAL A 453 20.00 8.23 -27.65
CA VAL A 453 21.21 8.02 -28.46
C VAL A 453 22.21 9.16 -28.28
N GLU A 454 21.74 10.41 -28.24
CA GLU A 454 22.57 11.58 -28.00
C GLU A 454 23.22 11.53 -26.61
N VAL A 455 22.41 11.28 -25.56
CA VAL A 455 22.92 11.10 -24.19
C VAL A 455 23.95 9.99 -24.12
N MET A 456 23.65 8.82 -24.69
CA MET A 456 24.55 7.67 -24.69
C MET A 456 25.87 7.98 -25.40
N GLN A 457 25.84 8.63 -26.57
CA GLN A 457 27.05 9.00 -27.29
C GLN A 457 27.93 9.96 -26.48
N ALA A 458 27.32 10.97 -25.87
CA ALA A 458 28.04 11.91 -25.02
C ALA A 458 28.64 11.22 -23.78
N TYR A 459 27.90 10.33 -23.13
CA TYR A 459 28.42 9.51 -22.03
C TYR A 459 29.61 8.65 -22.47
N LYS A 460 29.53 7.97 -23.63
CA LYS A 460 30.64 7.18 -24.19
C LYS A 460 31.89 8.04 -24.43
N GLN A 461 31.71 9.23 -25.01
CA GLN A 461 32.80 10.16 -25.28
C GLN A 461 33.44 10.70 -23.98
N LYS A 462 32.62 11.05 -22.98
CA LYS A 462 33.09 11.61 -21.71
C LYS A 462 33.72 10.55 -20.80
N LEU A 463 33.09 9.38 -20.63
CA LEU A 463 33.59 8.31 -19.75
C LEU A 463 34.85 7.62 -20.30
N LYS A 464 35.03 7.55 -21.63
CA LYS A 464 36.15 6.87 -22.29
C LYS A 464 36.38 5.43 -21.79
N ARG A 465 35.28 4.74 -21.47
CA ARG A 465 35.24 3.38 -20.91
C ARG A 465 34.44 2.46 -21.83
N PRO A 466 35.06 1.91 -22.89
CA PRO A 466 34.34 1.23 -23.98
C PRO A 466 33.65 -0.07 -23.56
N ALA A 467 34.06 -0.67 -22.44
CA ALA A 467 33.45 -1.88 -21.91
C ALA A 467 32.20 -1.62 -21.06
N VAL A 468 31.95 -0.37 -20.62
CA VAL A 468 30.70 0.00 -19.95
C VAL A 468 29.56 -0.06 -20.97
N GLN A 469 28.49 -0.76 -20.58
CA GLN A 469 27.30 -0.92 -21.40
C GLN A 469 26.27 0.17 -21.07
N TYR A 470 25.33 0.39 -21.98
CA TYR A 470 24.26 1.38 -21.82
C TYR A 470 22.92 0.75 -22.13
N GLY A 471 21.92 1.05 -21.31
CA GLY A 471 20.56 0.56 -21.47
C GLY A 471 19.54 1.67 -21.27
N LEU A 472 18.34 1.46 -21.78
CA LEU A 472 17.19 2.32 -21.49
C LEU A 472 16.54 1.93 -20.17
N GLY A 473 15.98 2.92 -19.49
CA GLY A 473 15.09 2.71 -18.35
C GLY A 473 13.90 1.81 -18.67
N ALA A 474 13.41 1.12 -17.65
CA ALA A 474 12.18 0.36 -17.74
C ALA A 474 10.99 1.29 -18.06
N LEU A 475 10.00 0.79 -18.80
CA LEU A 475 8.75 1.51 -19.02
C LEU A 475 7.80 1.25 -17.85
N SER A 476 7.11 2.29 -17.40
CA SER A 476 6.06 2.16 -16.38
C SER A 476 4.93 1.26 -16.90
N PRO A 477 4.53 0.20 -16.16
CA PRO A 477 3.47 -0.71 -16.60
C PRO A 477 2.08 -0.05 -16.46
N GLY A 478 1.23 -0.18 -17.47
CA GLY A 478 -0.20 0.16 -17.38
C GLY A 478 -0.82 0.62 -18.71
N LYS A 479 -2.16 0.72 -18.73
CA LYS A 479 -2.89 1.30 -19.88
C LYS A 479 -2.62 2.81 -19.94
N ALA A 480 -2.72 3.43 -21.12
CA ALA A 480 -2.87 4.89 -21.21
C ALA A 480 -3.98 5.31 -20.24
N ILE A 481 -3.80 6.42 -19.51
CA ILE A 481 -4.83 6.87 -18.58
C ILE A 481 -6.10 7.14 -19.41
N ASN A 482 -7.25 6.69 -18.89
CA ASN A 482 -8.56 6.90 -19.51
C ASN A 482 -8.69 8.34 -20.05
N ASP A 483 -9.39 8.52 -21.17
CA ASP A 483 -9.69 9.77 -21.88
C ASP A 483 -10.40 10.87 -21.04
N LYS A 484 -10.46 10.71 -19.71
CA LYS A 484 -10.93 11.68 -18.72
C LYS A 484 -9.80 12.53 -18.13
N ASP A 485 -8.55 12.07 -18.16
CA ASP A 485 -7.40 12.98 -18.01
C ASP A 485 -7.26 13.77 -19.31
N ASP A 486 -6.94 15.06 -19.23
CA ASP A 486 -6.85 16.00 -20.37
C ASP A 486 -6.39 15.27 -21.65
N PRO A 487 -7.28 15.04 -22.63
CA PRO A 487 -6.93 14.28 -23.83
C PRO A 487 -5.88 15.00 -24.68
N ALA A 488 -5.63 16.29 -24.42
CA ALA A 488 -4.51 17.04 -24.99
C ALA A 488 -3.18 16.81 -24.24
N ARG A 489 -3.19 16.24 -23.03
CA ARG A 489 -2.03 16.06 -22.15
C ARG A 489 -2.06 14.74 -21.36
N PRO A 490 -1.94 13.59 -22.03
CA PRO A 490 -1.91 12.30 -21.34
C PRO A 490 -0.74 12.24 -20.34
N LYS A 491 -0.99 11.80 -19.10
CA LYS A 491 0.10 11.65 -18.09
C LYS A 491 1.06 10.50 -18.42
N ARG A 492 0.71 9.63 -19.37
CA ARG A 492 1.50 8.45 -19.78
C ARG A 492 1.15 7.99 -21.20
N ALA A 493 2.15 7.58 -21.97
CA ALA A 493 1.95 6.87 -23.24
C ALA A 493 1.68 5.37 -23.02
N ASN A 494 0.87 4.77 -23.89
CA ASN A 494 0.69 3.32 -23.92
C ASN A 494 2.05 2.63 -24.13
N SER A 495 2.51 1.84 -23.17
CA SER A 495 3.88 1.30 -23.17
C SER A 495 4.17 0.42 -24.38
N ARG A 496 3.17 -0.30 -24.91
CA ARG A 496 3.33 -1.10 -26.13
C ARG A 496 3.52 -0.22 -27.35
N ARG A 497 2.63 0.76 -27.56
CA ARG A 497 2.73 1.69 -28.69
C ARG A 497 4.02 2.49 -28.62
N PHE A 498 4.36 3.01 -27.44
CA PHE A 498 5.60 3.75 -27.21
C PHE A 498 6.82 2.90 -27.54
N LEU A 499 6.84 1.64 -27.12
CA LEU A 499 7.90 0.70 -27.49
C LEU A 499 7.92 0.41 -29.00
N GLU A 500 6.78 0.20 -29.64
CA GLU A 500 6.70 0.02 -31.10
C GLU A 500 7.27 1.25 -31.85
N GLU A 501 6.97 2.45 -31.38
CA GLU A 501 7.53 3.71 -31.88
C GLU A 501 9.06 3.77 -31.67
N MET A 502 9.57 3.42 -30.48
CA MET A 502 11.01 3.35 -30.20
C MET A 502 11.71 2.35 -31.14
N MET A 503 11.17 1.14 -31.27
CA MET A 503 11.74 0.07 -32.09
C MET A 503 11.71 0.39 -33.59
N SER A 504 10.79 1.27 -34.03
CA SER A 504 10.71 1.72 -35.42
C SER A 504 11.79 2.73 -35.80
N HIS A 505 12.49 3.30 -34.82
CA HIS A 505 13.50 4.33 -35.06
C HIS A 505 14.75 3.72 -35.73
N ALA A 506 15.24 4.34 -36.80
CA ALA A 506 16.35 3.80 -37.60
C ALA A 506 17.64 3.60 -36.78
N ALA A 507 17.92 4.49 -35.82
CA ALA A 507 19.08 4.36 -34.96
C ALA A 507 18.99 3.15 -34.01
N TRP A 508 17.78 2.70 -33.65
CA TRP A 508 17.58 1.55 -32.78
C TRP A 508 18.02 0.24 -33.44
N ASN A 509 17.83 0.12 -34.76
CA ASN A 509 18.22 -1.07 -35.54
C ASN A 509 19.74 -1.19 -35.78
N GLY A 510 20.53 -0.20 -35.34
CA GLY A 510 21.99 -0.19 -35.40
C GLY A 510 22.68 -0.53 -34.07
N PHE A 511 21.91 -0.76 -33.00
CA PHE A 511 22.35 -1.25 -31.69
C PHE A 511 22.00 -2.73 -31.54
#